data_AF-A0A418Y1Y0-F1
#
_entry.id   AF-A0A418Y1Y0-F1
#
_cell.length_a   1.000
_cell.length_b   1.000
_cell.length_c   1.000
_cell.angle_alpha   90.00
_cell.angle_beta   90.00
_cell.angle_gamma   90.00
#
_symmetry.space_group_name_H-M   'P 1'
#
loop_
_entity.id
_entity.type
_entity.pdbx_description
1 polymer ?
#
loop_
_entity_poly.entity_id
_entity_poly.type
_entity_poly.pdbx_seq_one_letter_code
_entity_poly.pdbx_strand_id
1 'polypeptide(L)'
;MSIYHTLTPEQFDAIGQELDAIRNREIADLGEKDEKYIRTLIKRQRQLEVAGRGLLMAGFLPPAWLAGVACLSASKILDNMEIGHNVMHGQYDWMGDKNINSRNFDWDNTCTNTAWKHTHNFEHHTFTNVLDKDHDIGYGILRMSDDQEWEPRFVLNPILAVILSTFFQHFVAVQSLKLEDYLIYKTKTKEELKAEFKPTWKKMRKQLFKDYLLFPALAGPFFPFVFAGNVTANLARNLWSSQVIFNGHFPEEVEQFPESVLEDESRGHWYVRQMLGSANFEGGRLMHIMSGNLSFQIEHHLFPDIPAHRYARISPEVKAICEKYGLPYNTGSFMKQSVSVWKRIFKMSLPGKRGGKGKGLMAKVIPLKSESGSTSRQAA
;
A
#
# COMPACT_ATOMS: atom_id res chain seq x y z
N MET A 1 19.75 18.80 4.50
CA MET A 1 20.35 17.50 4.85
C MET A 1 19.34 16.79 5.72
N SER A 2 19.14 15.49 5.51
CA SER A 2 18.23 14.69 6.34
C SER A 2 18.69 14.73 7.80
N ILE A 3 17.73 14.83 8.74
CA ILE A 3 18.01 14.74 10.17
C ILE A 3 18.57 13.36 10.55
N TYR A 4 18.34 12.34 9.71
CA TYR A 4 18.88 11.00 9.85
C TYR A 4 20.40 11.00 10.11
N HIS A 5 21.16 11.85 9.42
CA HIS A 5 22.62 11.91 9.54
C HIS A 5 23.12 12.74 10.74
N THR A 6 22.20 13.27 11.56
CA THR A 6 22.56 14.12 12.72
C THR A 6 22.45 13.40 14.06
N LEU A 7 21.80 12.22 14.08
CA LEU A 7 21.68 11.40 15.29
C LEU A 7 22.97 10.63 15.56
N THR A 8 23.33 10.48 16.84
CA THR A 8 24.44 9.61 17.25
C THR A 8 24.01 8.15 17.30
N PRO A 9 24.95 7.19 17.22
CA PRO A 9 24.64 5.76 17.39
C PRO A 9 23.85 5.46 18.68
N GLU A 10 24.19 6.11 19.79
CA GLU A 10 23.51 5.93 21.08
C GLU A 10 22.06 6.44 21.04
N GLN A 11 21.78 7.50 20.27
CA GLN A 11 20.42 7.99 20.08
C GLN A 11 19.58 7.00 19.26
N PHE A 12 20.14 6.40 18.20
CA PHE A 12 19.45 5.35 17.44
C PHE A 12 19.10 4.16 18.34
N ASP A 13 20.05 3.70 19.15
CA ASP A 13 19.82 2.56 20.06
C ASP A 13 18.74 2.88 21.10
N ALA A 14 18.76 4.08 21.69
CA ALA A 14 17.75 4.52 22.64
C ALA A 14 16.35 4.62 22.01
N ILE A 15 16.24 5.20 20.81
CA ILE A 15 14.98 5.25 20.04
C ILE A 15 14.46 3.83 19.79
N GLY A 16 15.34 2.91 19.37
CA GLY A 16 14.97 1.52 19.14
C GLY A 16 14.40 0.84 20.38
N GLN A 17 15.04 1.01 21.53
CA GLN A 17 14.58 0.46 22.81
C GLN A 17 13.22 1.04 23.24
N GLU A 18 13.01 2.35 23.13
CA GLU A 18 11.76 3.00 23.51
C GLU A 18 10.59 2.55 22.62
N LEU A 19 10.81 2.43 21.31
CA LEU A 19 9.79 1.95 20.37
C LEU A 19 9.50 0.45 20.54
N ASP A 20 10.53 -0.38 20.76
CA ASP A 20 10.35 -1.79 21.07
C ASP A 20 9.59 -1.98 22.40
N ALA A 21 9.81 -1.11 23.40
CA ALA A 21 9.06 -1.15 24.65
C ALA A 21 7.56 -0.89 24.44
N ILE A 22 7.21 0.09 23.62
CA ILE A 22 5.81 0.33 23.21
C ILE A 22 5.26 -0.93 22.51
N ARG A 23 5.96 -1.42 21.48
CA ARG A 23 5.50 -2.59 20.71
C ARG A 23 5.25 -3.80 21.61
N ASN A 24 6.20 -4.11 22.48
CA ASN A 24 6.13 -5.28 23.35
C ASN A 24 4.97 -5.17 24.36
N ARG A 25 4.73 -3.97 24.91
CA ARG A 25 3.59 -3.73 25.80
C ARG A 25 2.26 -3.91 25.08
N GLU A 26 2.14 -3.37 23.87
CA GLU A 26 0.92 -3.45 23.07
C GLU A 26 0.62 -4.87 22.59
N ILE A 27 1.65 -5.67 22.28
CA ILE A 27 1.53 -7.10 21.96
C ILE A 27 1.11 -7.91 23.19
N ALA A 28 1.68 -7.62 24.37
CA ALA A 28 1.33 -8.32 25.60
C ALA A 28 -0.12 -8.06 26.06
N ASP A 29 -0.70 -6.92 25.66
CA ASP A 29 -2.09 -6.52 25.97
C ASP A 29 -3.10 -7.00 24.91
N LEU A 30 -2.71 -7.82 23.93
CA LEU A 30 -3.65 -8.35 22.93
C LEU A 30 -4.68 -9.30 23.58
N GLY A 31 -5.95 -9.17 23.19
CA GLY A 31 -6.98 -10.04 23.73
C GLY A 31 -8.40 -9.77 23.21
N GLU A 32 -9.39 -10.04 24.06
CA GLU A 32 -10.81 -10.09 23.69
C GLU A 32 -11.32 -8.79 23.02
N LYS A 33 -10.78 -7.62 23.40
CA LYS A 33 -11.16 -6.33 22.81
C LYS A 33 -10.85 -6.26 21.32
N ASP A 34 -9.68 -6.75 20.91
CA ASP A 34 -9.20 -6.74 19.52
C ASP A 34 -9.94 -7.78 18.68
N GLU A 35 -10.15 -8.97 19.25
CA GLU A 35 -10.97 -10.01 18.62
C GLU A 35 -12.40 -9.51 18.38
N LYS A 36 -13.03 -8.92 19.40
CA LYS A 36 -14.39 -8.37 19.29
C LYS A 36 -14.45 -7.26 18.25
N TYR A 37 -13.42 -6.42 18.19
CA TYR A 37 -13.30 -5.36 17.19
C TYR A 37 -13.33 -5.93 15.77
N ILE A 38 -12.39 -6.82 15.42
CA ILE A 38 -12.28 -7.32 14.05
C ILE A 38 -13.50 -8.14 13.62
N ARG A 39 -14.05 -8.97 14.52
CA ARG A 39 -15.27 -9.73 14.22
C ARG A 39 -16.48 -8.83 13.99
N THR A 40 -16.59 -7.74 14.77
CA THR A 40 -17.65 -6.75 14.58
C THR A 40 -17.49 -6.02 13.24
N LEU A 41 -16.27 -5.65 12.87
CA LEU A 41 -15.97 -5.01 11.59
C LEU A 41 -16.32 -5.92 10.42
N ILE A 42 -15.90 -7.19 10.45
CA ILE A 42 -16.26 -8.19 9.42
C ILE A 42 -17.78 -8.36 9.31
N LYS A 43 -18.50 -8.43 10.44
CA LYS A 43 -19.96 -8.53 10.42
C LYS A 43 -20.61 -7.32 9.76
N ARG A 44 -20.18 -6.10 10.11
CA ARG A 44 -20.71 -4.85 9.55
C ARG A 44 -20.40 -4.71 8.06
N GLN A 45 -19.17 -5.04 7.66
CA GLN A 45 -18.77 -5.05 6.26
C GLN A 45 -19.65 -5.99 5.44
N ARG A 46 -19.90 -7.21 5.91
CA ARG A 46 -20.79 -8.17 5.22
C ARG A 46 -22.24 -7.69 5.13
N GLN A 47 -22.75 -7.02 6.17
CA GLN A 47 -24.07 -6.41 6.14
C GLN A 47 -24.16 -5.31 5.08
N LEU A 48 -23.13 -4.46 4.96
CA LEU A 48 -23.03 -3.43 3.93
C LEU A 48 -22.93 -4.04 2.52
N GLU A 49 -22.18 -5.12 2.36
CA GLU A 49 -22.07 -5.86 1.09
C GLU A 49 -23.46 -6.36 0.63
N VAL A 50 -24.17 -7.06 1.52
CA VAL A 50 -25.50 -7.62 1.23
C VAL A 50 -26.51 -6.51 0.97
N ALA A 51 -26.53 -5.47 1.80
CA ALA A 51 -27.42 -4.32 1.62
C ALA A 51 -27.14 -3.59 0.29
N GLY A 52 -25.86 -3.32 0.00
CA GLY A 52 -25.45 -2.64 -1.23
C GLY A 52 -25.85 -3.41 -2.48
N ARG A 53 -25.58 -4.72 -2.51
CA ARG A 53 -25.96 -5.58 -3.63
C ARG A 53 -27.47 -5.72 -3.77
N GLY A 54 -28.20 -5.86 -2.67
CA GLY A 54 -29.67 -5.93 -2.67
C GLY A 54 -30.32 -4.64 -3.18
N LEU A 55 -29.86 -3.48 -2.70
CA LEU A 55 -30.35 -2.17 -3.12
C LEU A 55 -30.09 -1.89 -4.62
N LEU A 56 -28.94 -2.30 -5.13
CA LEU A 56 -28.62 -2.15 -6.55
C LEU A 56 -29.56 -2.94 -7.47
N MET A 57 -30.17 -4.04 -7.01
CA MET A 57 -31.19 -4.75 -7.79
C MET A 57 -32.44 -3.88 -8.05
N ALA A 58 -32.70 -2.91 -7.17
CA ALA A 58 -33.73 -1.88 -7.35
C ALA A 58 -33.13 -0.56 -7.88
N GLY A 59 -31.94 -0.60 -8.48
CA GLY A 59 -31.15 0.57 -8.87
C GLY A 59 -31.75 1.45 -9.97
N PHE A 60 -32.86 1.05 -10.58
CA PHE A 60 -33.66 1.93 -11.44
C PHE A 60 -34.35 3.06 -10.64
N LEU A 61 -34.48 2.90 -9.31
CA LEU A 61 -34.91 3.95 -8.39
C LEU A 61 -33.68 4.73 -7.91
N PRO A 62 -33.57 6.05 -8.20
CA PRO A 62 -32.36 6.82 -7.87
C PRO A 62 -31.95 6.76 -6.39
N PRO A 63 -32.87 6.86 -5.40
CA PRO A 63 -32.49 6.72 -3.99
C PRO A 63 -31.92 5.33 -3.64
N ALA A 64 -32.48 4.26 -4.21
CA ALA A 64 -31.99 2.91 -3.98
C ALA A 64 -30.61 2.70 -4.62
N TRP A 65 -30.38 3.27 -5.80
CA TRP A 65 -29.07 3.22 -6.44
C TRP A 65 -28.00 3.94 -5.62
N LEU A 66 -28.28 5.18 -5.18
CA LEU A 66 -27.34 5.96 -4.37
C LEU A 66 -27.01 5.25 -3.04
N ALA A 67 -28.02 4.76 -2.33
CA ALA A 67 -27.83 4.00 -1.10
C ALA A 67 -27.07 2.68 -1.34
N GLY A 68 -27.38 1.99 -2.45
CA GLY A 68 -26.72 0.75 -2.86
C GLY A 68 -25.24 0.95 -3.15
N VAL A 69 -24.91 1.99 -3.93
CA VAL A 69 -23.51 2.38 -4.20
C VAL A 69 -22.80 2.78 -2.92
N ALA A 70 -23.42 3.58 -2.05
CA ALA A 70 -22.80 4.00 -0.80
C ALA A 70 -22.47 2.81 0.10
N CYS A 71 -23.42 1.87 0.28
CA CYS A 71 -23.21 0.66 1.07
C CYS A 71 -22.12 -0.24 0.46
N LEU A 72 -22.18 -0.47 -0.86
CA LEU A 72 -21.20 -1.32 -1.54
C LEU A 72 -19.79 -0.71 -1.54
N SER A 73 -19.68 0.61 -1.72
CA SER A 73 -18.41 1.34 -1.63
C SER A 73 -17.82 1.21 -0.23
N ALA A 74 -18.62 1.46 0.81
CA ALA A 74 -18.18 1.34 2.19
C ALA A 74 -17.75 -0.10 2.53
N SER A 75 -18.51 -1.10 2.08
CA SER A 75 -18.15 -2.51 2.21
C SER A 75 -16.78 -2.80 1.60
N LYS A 76 -16.57 -2.42 0.34
CA LYS A 76 -15.33 -2.65 -0.39
C LYS A 76 -14.13 -1.92 0.21
N ILE A 77 -14.34 -0.71 0.73
CA ILE A 77 -13.30 0.05 1.42
C ILE A 77 -12.91 -0.62 2.75
N LEU A 78 -13.89 -1.01 3.57
CA LEU A 78 -13.63 -1.69 4.84
C LEU A 78 -12.93 -3.04 4.63
N ASP A 79 -13.39 -3.82 3.64
CA ASP A 79 -12.78 -5.11 3.30
C ASP A 79 -11.33 -4.93 2.84
N ASN A 80 -11.02 -3.89 2.07
CA ASN A 80 -9.67 -3.66 1.58
C ASN A 80 -8.73 -3.06 2.65
N MET A 81 -9.18 -2.00 3.34
CA MET A 81 -8.31 -1.17 4.19
C MET A 81 -8.29 -1.66 5.64
N GLU A 82 -9.44 -1.86 6.27
CA GLU A 82 -9.50 -2.15 7.72
C GLU A 82 -9.40 -3.65 8.03
N ILE A 83 -9.84 -4.50 7.09
CA ILE A 83 -9.88 -5.95 7.29
C ILE A 83 -8.72 -6.61 6.52
N GLY A 84 -8.73 -6.57 5.19
CA GLY A 84 -7.80 -7.29 4.34
C GLY A 84 -6.36 -6.91 4.58
N HIS A 85 -6.03 -5.63 4.43
CA HIS A 85 -4.72 -5.08 4.72
C HIS A 85 -4.21 -5.50 6.11
N ASN A 86 -5.00 -5.25 7.15
CA ASN A 86 -4.61 -5.50 8.54
C ASN A 86 -4.44 -7.01 8.88
N VAL A 87 -5.37 -7.85 8.44
CA VAL A 87 -5.28 -9.32 8.65
C VAL A 87 -4.05 -9.89 7.94
N MET A 88 -3.73 -9.38 6.75
CA MET A 88 -2.54 -9.82 6.01
C MET A 88 -1.21 -9.40 6.60
N HIS A 89 -1.17 -8.28 7.32
CA HIS A 89 0.00 -7.92 8.10
C HIS A 89 0.21 -8.84 9.31
N GLY A 90 -0.71 -9.78 9.56
CA GLY A 90 -0.61 -10.74 10.66
C GLY A 90 -1.10 -10.18 11.99
N GLN A 91 -1.76 -9.01 11.98
CA GLN A 91 -2.22 -8.32 13.19
C GLN A 91 -3.18 -9.16 14.06
N TYR A 92 -3.77 -10.20 13.49
CA TYR A 92 -4.71 -11.10 14.17
C TYR A 92 -4.24 -12.57 14.19
N ASP A 93 -3.01 -12.87 13.77
CA ASP A 93 -2.51 -14.25 13.69
C ASP A 93 -2.42 -14.92 15.08
N TRP A 94 -2.23 -14.12 16.14
CA TRP A 94 -2.22 -14.55 17.54
C TRP A 94 -3.55 -15.19 17.98
N MET A 95 -4.66 -14.89 17.31
CA MET A 95 -5.98 -15.48 17.62
C MET A 95 -6.06 -16.96 17.25
N GLY A 96 -5.19 -17.46 16.37
CA GLY A 96 -5.28 -18.83 15.85
C GLY A 96 -6.54 -19.11 15.01
N ASP A 97 -7.30 -18.09 14.62
CA ASP A 97 -8.51 -18.22 13.82
C ASP A 97 -8.17 -18.57 12.35
N LYS A 98 -8.74 -19.66 11.84
CA LYS A 98 -8.47 -20.15 10.47
C LYS A 98 -8.92 -19.20 9.36
N ASN A 99 -9.90 -18.33 9.64
CA ASN A 99 -10.48 -17.40 8.69
C ASN A 99 -9.99 -15.96 8.88
N ILE A 100 -9.29 -15.66 9.97
CA ILE A 100 -8.74 -14.33 10.28
C ILE A 100 -7.25 -14.50 10.58
N ASN A 101 -6.50 -14.94 9.57
CA ASN A 101 -5.03 -15.05 9.65
C ASN A 101 -4.39 -14.71 8.31
N SER A 102 -3.21 -14.12 8.36
CA SER A 102 -2.44 -13.68 7.21
C SER A 102 -2.15 -14.83 6.24
N ARG A 103 -1.99 -16.08 6.71
CA ARG A 103 -1.57 -17.22 5.89
C ARG A 103 -2.61 -17.60 4.83
N ASN A 104 -3.89 -17.53 5.18
CA ASN A 104 -4.98 -18.02 4.35
C ASN A 104 -6.00 -16.95 3.97
N PHE A 105 -5.94 -15.75 4.54
CA PHE A 105 -6.93 -14.71 4.25
C PHE A 105 -6.95 -14.36 2.75
N ASP A 106 -8.15 -14.25 2.20
CA ASP A 106 -8.38 -13.88 0.80
C ASP A 106 -9.47 -12.81 0.76
N TRP A 107 -9.08 -11.55 0.66
CA TRP A 107 -10.02 -10.41 0.63
C TRP A 107 -10.48 -10.07 -0.78
N ASP A 108 -11.50 -9.22 -0.87
CA ASP A 108 -12.21 -8.83 -2.07
C ASP A 108 -11.46 -7.79 -2.93
N ASN A 109 -10.32 -8.22 -3.48
CA ASN A 109 -9.50 -7.45 -4.41
C ASN A 109 -9.02 -8.36 -5.55
N THR A 110 -8.28 -7.81 -6.50
CA THR A 110 -7.54 -8.48 -7.57
C THR A 110 -6.14 -8.97 -7.14
N CYS A 111 -5.55 -8.39 -6.09
CA CYS A 111 -4.22 -8.80 -5.60
C CYS A 111 -4.29 -10.14 -4.84
N THR A 112 -3.34 -11.04 -5.10
CA THR A 112 -3.23 -12.31 -4.36
C THR A 112 -2.56 -12.08 -3.02
N ASN A 113 -2.89 -12.90 -2.02
CA ASN A 113 -2.25 -12.83 -0.70
C ASN A 113 -0.72 -12.99 -0.82
N THR A 114 -0.24 -13.94 -1.61
CA THR A 114 1.19 -14.15 -1.84
C THR A 114 1.87 -12.93 -2.48
N ALA A 115 1.27 -12.35 -3.52
CA ALA A 115 1.81 -11.15 -4.16
C ALA A 115 1.89 -9.99 -3.17
N TRP A 116 0.81 -9.74 -2.41
CA TRP A 116 0.79 -8.70 -1.39
C TRP A 116 1.85 -8.90 -0.31
N LYS A 117 2.01 -10.12 0.21
CA LYS A 117 3.05 -10.40 1.21
C LYS A 117 4.46 -10.17 0.69
N HIS A 118 4.69 -10.43 -0.60
CA HIS A 118 5.98 -10.18 -1.20
C HIS A 118 6.21 -8.69 -1.44
N THR A 119 5.31 -8.02 -2.16
CA THR A 119 5.52 -6.61 -2.55
C THR A 119 5.30 -5.67 -1.37
N HIS A 120 4.16 -5.78 -0.68
CA HIS A 120 3.85 -4.85 0.40
C HIS A 120 4.54 -5.23 1.70
N ASN A 121 4.32 -6.45 2.23
CA ASN A 121 4.85 -6.78 3.56
C ASN A 121 6.37 -6.97 3.58
N PHE A 122 6.99 -7.46 2.50
CA PHE A 122 8.43 -7.64 2.46
C PHE A 122 9.12 -6.45 1.80
N GLU A 123 8.90 -6.17 0.51
CA GLU A 123 9.64 -5.11 -0.18
C GLU A 123 9.35 -3.73 0.43
N HIS A 124 8.07 -3.34 0.53
CA HIS A 124 7.70 -2.02 1.03
C HIS A 124 7.94 -1.86 2.53
N HIS A 125 7.46 -2.75 3.41
CA HIS A 125 7.63 -2.58 4.87
C HIS A 125 9.06 -2.79 5.37
N THR A 126 9.89 -3.57 4.66
CA THR A 126 11.32 -3.69 5.02
C THR A 126 12.10 -2.48 4.55
N PHE A 127 11.87 -2.06 3.29
CA PHE A 127 12.70 -1.06 2.60
C PHE A 127 11.95 0.23 2.30
N THR A 128 10.99 0.61 3.15
CA THR A 128 10.09 1.76 2.93
C THR A 128 10.82 2.99 2.43
N ASN A 129 10.37 3.48 1.28
CA ASN A 129 10.92 4.64 0.58
C ASN A 129 12.41 4.57 0.22
N VAL A 130 13.02 3.38 0.23
CA VAL A 130 14.36 3.15 -0.32
C VAL A 130 14.27 2.91 -1.82
N LEU A 131 14.91 3.78 -2.59
CA LEU A 131 14.92 3.73 -4.05
C LEU A 131 15.47 2.39 -4.55
N ASP A 132 14.92 1.89 -5.65
CA ASP A 132 15.23 0.59 -6.27
C ASP A 132 14.94 -0.66 -5.39
N LYS A 133 14.51 -0.51 -4.12
CA LYS A 133 14.06 -1.60 -3.26
C LYS A 133 12.56 -1.58 -3.01
N ASP A 134 12.00 -0.39 -2.82
CA ASP A 134 10.57 -0.19 -2.59
C ASP A 134 9.86 0.17 -3.89
N HIS A 135 9.20 -0.82 -4.48
CA HIS A 135 8.40 -0.64 -5.69
C HIS A 135 7.13 0.18 -5.45
N ASP A 136 6.71 0.44 -4.21
CA ASP A 136 5.59 1.35 -3.93
C ASP A 136 5.98 2.82 -4.18
N ILE A 137 7.27 3.15 -4.33
CA ILE A 137 7.71 4.47 -4.80
C ILE A 137 7.29 4.66 -6.25
N GLY A 138 6.10 5.23 -6.44
CA GLY A 138 5.54 5.53 -7.75
C GLY A 138 5.10 4.30 -8.56
N TYR A 139 5.14 3.09 -8.01
CA TYR A 139 4.63 1.86 -8.64
C TYR A 139 5.25 1.56 -10.02
N GLY A 140 6.50 1.99 -10.23
CA GLY A 140 7.21 1.90 -11.53
C GLY A 140 6.66 2.80 -12.65
N ILE A 141 5.64 3.59 -12.34
CA ILE A 141 4.88 4.41 -13.30
C ILE A 141 5.16 5.90 -13.08
N LEU A 142 5.15 6.34 -11.82
CA LEU A 142 5.36 7.73 -11.43
C LEU A 142 6.81 7.95 -11.02
N ARG A 143 7.38 9.08 -11.42
CA ARG A 143 8.58 9.60 -10.77
C ARG A 143 8.18 10.31 -9.48
N MET A 144 8.68 9.84 -8.34
CA MET A 144 8.39 10.41 -7.03
C MET A 144 9.64 10.90 -6.29
N SER A 145 10.83 10.67 -6.84
CA SER A 145 12.11 11.11 -6.28
C SER A 145 12.85 12.10 -7.16
N ASP A 146 13.56 13.02 -6.53
CA ASP A 146 14.57 13.83 -7.22
C ASP A 146 15.80 12.99 -7.63
N ASP A 147 16.06 11.87 -6.94
CA ASP A 147 17.17 10.94 -7.23
C ASP A 147 16.82 9.88 -8.29
N GLN A 148 15.54 9.74 -8.62
CA GLN A 148 15.11 9.00 -9.82
C GLN A 148 15.47 9.82 -11.06
N GLU A 149 16.11 9.18 -12.04
CA GLU A 149 16.39 9.83 -13.31
C GLU A 149 15.09 10.28 -13.98
N TRP A 150 15.13 11.45 -14.61
CA TRP A 150 13.97 11.94 -15.35
C TRP A 150 13.97 11.40 -16.77
N GLU A 151 12.83 10.86 -17.20
CA GLU A 151 12.54 10.43 -18.56
C GLU A 151 11.39 11.27 -19.16
N PRO A 152 11.34 11.48 -20.49
CA PRO A 152 10.27 12.24 -21.14
C PRO A 152 8.84 11.80 -20.81
N ARG A 153 8.64 10.51 -20.51
CA ARG A 153 7.32 9.99 -20.10
C ARG A 153 6.80 10.63 -18.81
N PHE A 154 7.67 11.12 -17.92
CA PHE A 154 7.26 11.71 -16.65
C PHE A 154 6.60 13.07 -16.80
N VAL A 155 6.62 13.73 -17.96
CA VAL A 155 5.70 14.86 -18.24
C VAL A 155 4.25 14.46 -17.99
N LEU A 156 3.92 13.18 -18.21
CA LEU A 156 2.60 12.60 -17.98
C LEU A 156 2.36 12.18 -16.52
N ASN A 157 3.27 12.42 -15.57
CA ASN A 157 3.12 12.05 -14.15
C ASN A 157 1.71 12.35 -13.60
N PRO A 158 1.13 13.55 -13.77
CA PRO A 158 -0.23 13.83 -13.28
C PRO A 158 -1.31 12.94 -13.91
N ILE A 159 -1.21 12.70 -15.22
CA ILE A 159 -2.15 11.84 -15.95
C ILE A 159 -1.99 10.38 -15.52
N LEU A 160 -0.75 9.92 -15.41
CA LEU A 160 -0.41 8.60 -14.93
C LEU A 160 -0.88 8.37 -13.49
N ALA A 161 -0.83 9.39 -12.63
CA ALA A 161 -1.31 9.31 -11.26
C ALA A 161 -2.84 9.17 -11.19
N VAL A 162 -3.57 9.84 -12.08
CA VAL A 162 -5.02 9.66 -12.23
C VAL A 162 -5.34 8.24 -12.72
N ILE A 163 -4.61 7.74 -13.71
CA ILE A 163 -4.79 6.37 -14.22
C ILE A 163 -4.50 5.34 -13.12
N LEU A 164 -3.38 5.49 -12.41
CA LEU A 164 -3.00 4.65 -11.29
C LEU A 164 -4.07 4.67 -10.20
N SER A 165 -4.56 5.84 -9.80
CA SER A 165 -5.61 5.98 -8.79
C SER A 165 -6.93 5.35 -9.25
N THR A 166 -7.28 5.48 -10.52
CA THR A 166 -8.52 4.91 -11.09
C THR A 166 -8.50 3.38 -11.09
N PHE A 167 -7.34 2.79 -11.38
CA PHE A 167 -7.16 1.33 -11.49
C PHE A 167 -6.35 0.72 -10.35
N PHE A 168 -6.25 1.40 -9.21
CA PHE A 168 -5.29 1.12 -8.14
C PHE A 168 -5.19 -0.37 -7.75
N GLN A 169 -6.33 -1.04 -7.51
CA GLN A 169 -6.34 -2.46 -7.16
C GLN A 169 -5.62 -3.36 -8.19
N HIS A 170 -5.73 -3.01 -9.47
CA HIS A 170 -5.19 -3.80 -10.57
C HIS A 170 -3.69 -3.57 -10.71
N PHE A 171 -3.23 -2.33 -10.51
CA PHE A 171 -1.81 -2.02 -10.47
C PHE A 171 -1.11 -2.72 -9.31
N VAL A 172 -1.68 -2.67 -8.10
CA VAL A 172 -1.20 -3.44 -6.94
C VAL A 172 -1.16 -4.94 -7.26
N ALA A 173 -2.17 -5.47 -7.97
CA ALA A 173 -2.23 -6.89 -8.30
C ALA A 173 -1.15 -7.35 -9.28
N VAL A 174 -0.64 -6.47 -10.15
CA VAL A 174 0.37 -6.81 -11.17
C VAL A 174 1.77 -6.30 -10.81
N GLN A 175 1.92 -5.55 -9.73
CA GLN A 175 3.19 -5.00 -9.27
C GLN A 175 4.27 -6.08 -9.10
N SER A 176 3.89 -7.23 -8.51
CA SER A 176 4.81 -8.36 -8.30
C SER A 176 5.37 -8.95 -9.60
N LEU A 177 4.77 -8.64 -10.76
CA LEU A 177 5.27 -9.11 -12.04
C LEU A 177 6.52 -8.37 -12.51
N LYS A 178 6.84 -7.20 -11.94
CA LYS A 178 7.97 -6.34 -12.34
C LYS A 178 8.10 -6.29 -13.86
N LEU A 179 7.07 -5.76 -14.52
CA LEU A 179 6.92 -5.84 -15.98
C LEU A 179 8.12 -5.25 -16.73
N GLU A 180 8.86 -4.35 -16.11
CA GLU A 180 10.15 -3.83 -16.57
C GLU A 180 11.18 -4.93 -16.85
N ASP A 181 11.22 -6.02 -16.08
CA ASP A 181 12.13 -7.15 -16.31
C ASP A 181 11.85 -7.86 -17.64
N TYR A 182 10.60 -7.84 -18.08
CA TYR A 182 10.18 -8.41 -19.36
C TYR A 182 10.21 -7.39 -20.51
N LEU A 183 9.72 -6.17 -20.26
CA LEU A 183 9.53 -5.15 -21.30
C LEU A 183 10.81 -4.39 -21.60
N ILE A 184 11.63 -4.13 -20.58
CA ILE A 184 12.80 -3.24 -20.64
C ILE A 184 14.08 -4.05 -20.52
N TYR A 185 14.29 -4.75 -19.40
CA TYR A 185 15.58 -5.39 -19.10
C TYR A 185 15.78 -6.73 -19.81
N LYS A 186 14.70 -7.36 -20.29
CA LYS A 186 14.73 -8.68 -20.97
C LYS A 186 15.37 -9.79 -20.13
N THR A 187 15.31 -9.66 -18.81
CA THR A 187 15.79 -10.65 -17.83
C THR A 187 14.73 -11.71 -17.50
N LYS A 188 13.46 -11.43 -17.81
CA LYS A 188 12.33 -12.35 -17.62
C LYS A 188 11.80 -12.85 -18.96
N THR A 189 11.55 -14.14 -19.08
CA THR A 189 10.94 -14.76 -20.27
C THR A 189 9.42 -14.58 -20.29
N LYS A 190 8.80 -14.79 -21.45
CA LYS A 190 7.34 -14.73 -21.60
C LYS A 190 6.65 -15.84 -20.82
N GLU A 191 7.27 -17.01 -20.76
CA GLU A 191 6.78 -18.21 -20.09
C GLU A 191 6.78 -17.99 -18.56
N GLU A 192 7.85 -17.43 -18.01
CA GLU A 192 7.95 -17.03 -16.59
C GLU A 192 6.89 -15.99 -16.25
N LEU A 193 6.80 -14.91 -17.02
CA LEU A 193 5.79 -13.87 -16.80
C LEU A 193 4.37 -14.44 -16.80
N LYS A 194 4.06 -15.34 -17.75
CA LYS A 194 2.75 -16.00 -17.83
C LYS A 194 2.50 -16.91 -16.64
N ALA A 195 3.52 -17.61 -16.14
CA ALA A 195 3.41 -18.47 -14.97
C ALA A 195 3.15 -17.64 -13.70
N GLU A 196 3.90 -16.56 -13.49
CA GLU A 196 3.73 -15.62 -12.38
C GLU A 196 2.38 -14.90 -12.43
N PHE A 197 1.89 -14.53 -13.62
CA PHE A 197 0.61 -13.84 -13.76
C PHE A 197 -0.61 -14.77 -13.57
N LYS A 198 -0.46 -16.09 -13.77
CA LYS A 198 -1.59 -17.04 -13.75
C LYS A 198 -2.43 -17.00 -12.46
N PRO A 199 -1.86 -16.97 -11.23
CA PRO A 199 -2.64 -16.85 -10.00
C PRO A 199 -3.39 -15.51 -9.90
N THR A 200 -2.71 -14.40 -10.21
CA THR A 200 -3.29 -13.06 -10.25
C THR A 200 -4.44 -13.00 -11.25
N TRP A 201 -4.24 -13.50 -12.47
CA TRP A 201 -5.30 -13.56 -13.49
C TRP A 201 -6.48 -14.43 -13.05
N LYS A 202 -6.23 -15.57 -12.38
CA LYS A 202 -7.29 -16.43 -11.83
C LYS A 202 -8.15 -15.70 -10.80
N LYS A 203 -7.54 -14.87 -9.95
CA LYS A 203 -8.27 -14.04 -8.98
C LYS A 203 -8.97 -12.87 -9.66
N MET A 204 -8.27 -12.13 -10.51
CA MET A 204 -8.80 -11.00 -11.27
C MET A 204 -10.03 -11.39 -12.10
N ARG A 205 -9.97 -12.49 -12.87
CA ARG A 205 -11.13 -12.95 -13.66
C ARG A 205 -12.34 -13.31 -12.78
N LYS A 206 -12.11 -13.84 -11.56
CA LYS A 206 -13.20 -14.15 -10.61
C LYS A 206 -13.89 -12.87 -10.17
N GLN A 207 -13.12 -11.82 -9.89
CA GLN A 207 -13.67 -10.52 -9.51
C GLN A 207 -14.38 -9.83 -10.66
N LEU A 208 -13.77 -9.84 -11.85
CA LEU A 208 -14.38 -9.27 -13.06
C LEU A 208 -15.71 -9.97 -13.39
N PHE A 209 -15.71 -11.30 -13.36
CA PHE A 209 -16.93 -12.08 -13.55
C PHE A 209 -17.99 -11.76 -12.50
N LYS A 210 -17.61 -11.76 -11.22
CA LYS A 210 -18.53 -11.51 -10.11
C LYS A 210 -19.20 -10.13 -10.22
N ASP A 211 -18.41 -9.06 -10.28
CA ASP A 211 -18.90 -7.69 -10.17
C ASP A 211 -19.49 -7.16 -11.49
N TYR A 212 -18.98 -7.59 -12.65
CA TYR A 212 -19.37 -7.01 -13.94
C TYR A 212 -20.21 -7.92 -14.83
N LEU A 213 -20.39 -9.19 -14.46
CA LEU A 213 -21.25 -10.12 -15.21
C LEU A 213 -22.29 -10.81 -14.32
N LEU A 214 -21.89 -11.51 -13.27
CA LEU A 214 -22.79 -12.32 -12.44
C LEU A 214 -23.88 -11.46 -11.79
N PHE A 215 -23.52 -10.48 -10.96
CA PHE A 215 -24.52 -9.65 -10.27
C PHE A 215 -25.37 -8.82 -11.25
N PRO A 216 -24.78 -8.18 -12.27
CA PRO A 216 -25.57 -7.52 -13.31
C PRO A 216 -26.54 -8.45 -14.05
N ALA A 217 -26.12 -9.67 -14.42
CA ALA A 217 -26.97 -10.64 -15.11
C ALA A 217 -28.12 -11.14 -14.23
N LEU A 218 -27.89 -11.32 -12.92
CA LEU A 218 -28.95 -11.65 -11.95
C LEU A 218 -30.04 -10.58 -11.87
N ALA A 219 -29.74 -9.33 -12.25
CA ALA A 219 -30.70 -8.23 -12.26
C ALA A 219 -31.60 -8.20 -13.51
N GLY A 220 -31.36 -9.07 -14.50
CA GLY A 220 -32.12 -9.15 -15.74
C GLY A 220 -32.16 -7.81 -16.47
N PRO A 221 -33.34 -7.21 -16.71
CA PRO A 221 -33.45 -5.92 -17.42
C PRO A 221 -32.77 -4.76 -16.68
N PHE A 222 -32.51 -4.88 -15.37
CA PHE A 222 -31.84 -3.86 -14.58
C PHE A 222 -30.31 -4.00 -14.59
N PHE A 223 -29.76 -4.87 -15.45
CA PHE A 223 -28.32 -5.06 -15.66
C PHE A 223 -27.53 -3.75 -15.69
N PRO A 224 -27.91 -2.70 -16.45
CA PRO A 224 -27.09 -1.49 -16.55
C PRO A 224 -26.92 -0.77 -15.21
N PHE A 225 -27.94 -0.79 -14.34
CA PHE A 225 -27.89 -0.12 -13.04
C PHE A 225 -26.97 -0.84 -12.06
N VAL A 226 -27.03 -2.18 -12.02
CA VAL A 226 -26.14 -2.99 -11.18
C VAL A 226 -24.72 -2.94 -11.71
N PHE A 227 -24.51 -3.00 -13.03
CA PHE A 227 -23.20 -2.84 -13.65
C PHE A 227 -22.59 -1.49 -13.29
N ALA A 228 -23.32 -0.39 -13.51
CA ALA A 228 -22.87 0.95 -13.17
C ALA A 228 -22.58 1.07 -11.67
N GLY A 229 -23.44 0.53 -10.81
CA GLY A 229 -23.22 0.55 -9.36
C GLY A 229 -21.95 -0.18 -8.91
N ASN A 230 -21.64 -1.35 -9.51
CA ASN A 230 -20.38 -2.06 -9.25
C ASN A 230 -19.16 -1.30 -9.76
N VAL A 231 -19.24 -0.67 -10.93
CA VAL A 231 -18.17 0.21 -11.46
C VAL A 231 -17.93 1.38 -10.50
N THR A 232 -18.99 2.09 -10.09
CA THR A 232 -18.88 3.23 -9.17
C THR A 232 -18.30 2.81 -7.82
N ALA A 233 -18.74 1.69 -7.25
CA ALA A 233 -18.22 1.22 -5.96
C ALA A 233 -16.74 0.79 -6.03
N ASN A 234 -16.33 0.12 -7.11
CA ASN A 234 -14.92 -0.22 -7.32
C ASN A 234 -14.06 1.02 -7.57
N LEU A 235 -14.58 2.01 -8.30
CA LEU A 235 -13.91 3.29 -8.51
C LEU A 235 -13.74 4.05 -7.19
N ALA A 236 -14.80 4.13 -6.37
CA ALA A 236 -14.76 4.76 -5.06
C ALA A 236 -13.69 4.11 -4.16
N ARG A 237 -13.63 2.77 -4.10
CA ARG A 237 -12.57 2.08 -3.37
C ARG A 237 -11.19 2.41 -3.93
N ASN A 238 -10.99 2.36 -5.24
CA ASN A 238 -9.66 2.61 -5.84
C ASN A 238 -9.15 4.03 -5.54
N LEU A 239 -9.99 5.05 -5.76
CA LEU A 239 -9.63 6.45 -5.49
C LEU A 239 -9.38 6.70 -4.00
N TRP A 240 -10.19 6.10 -3.13
CA TRP A 240 -10.01 6.22 -1.69
C TRP A 240 -8.71 5.55 -1.22
N SER A 241 -8.49 4.30 -1.62
CA SER A 241 -7.31 3.53 -1.23
C SER A 241 -6.02 4.17 -1.76
N SER A 242 -6.00 4.62 -3.02
CA SER A 242 -4.81 5.29 -3.56
C SER A 242 -4.54 6.60 -2.83
N GLN A 243 -5.57 7.41 -2.54
CA GLN A 243 -5.37 8.69 -1.86
C GLN A 243 -4.88 8.51 -0.42
N VAL A 244 -5.40 7.52 0.31
CA VAL A 244 -4.92 7.18 1.66
C VAL A 244 -3.45 6.77 1.63
N ILE A 245 -3.06 5.85 0.73
CA ILE A 245 -1.68 5.37 0.63
C ILE A 245 -0.74 6.50 0.19
N PHE A 246 -1.15 7.31 -0.79
CA PHE A 246 -0.34 8.43 -1.26
C PHE A 246 -0.13 9.47 -0.17
N ASN A 247 -1.16 9.80 0.61
CA ASN A 247 -1.03 10.71 1.74
C ASN A 247 -0.06 10.20 2.81
N GLY A 248 0.13 8.88 2.89
CA GLY A 248 1.06 8.23 3.80
C GLY A 248 2.53 8.26 3.37
N HIS A 249 2.80 8.33 2.06
CA HIS A 249 4.15 8.08 1.52
C HIS A 249 4.71 9.16 0.60
N PHE A 250 3.85 9.97 0.01
CA PHE A 250 4.23 10.92 -1.04
C PHE A 250 4.12 12.42 -0.70
N PRO A 251 3.70 12.88 0.49
CA PRO A 251 3.88 14.29 0.85
C PRO A 251 5.32 14.77 0.64
N GLU A 252 5.51 16.08 0.41
CA GLU A 252 6.83 16.70 0.21
C GLU A 252 7.77 16.51 1.41
N GLU A 253 7.20 16.41 2.61
CA GLU A 253 7.91 16.22 3.87
C GLU A 253 8.38 14.77 4.08
N VAL A 254 7.86 13.82 3.31
CA VAL A 254 8.25 12.41 3.39
C VAL A 254 9.56 12.20 2.64
N GLU A 255 10.55 11.67 3.36
CA GLU A 255 11.87 11.39 2.85
C GLU A 255 11.88 10.13 1.97
N GLN A 256 12.82 10.13 1.03
CA GLN A 256 13.19 8.97 0.23
C GLN A 256 14.68 8.77 0.37
N PHE A 257 15.09 7.51 0.37
CA PHE A 257 16.42 7.11 0.78
C PHE A 257 17.16 6.40 -0.35
N PRO A 258 18.46 6.64 -0.52
CA PRO A 258 19.30 5.80 -1.35
C PRO A 258 19.50 4.43 -0.69
N GLU A 259 19.88 3.41 -1.47
CA GLU A 259 20.18 2.07 -0.94
C GLU A 259 21.25 2.06 0.18
N SER A 260 22.15 3.04 0.20
CA SER A 260 23.25 3.12 1.17
C SER A 260 22.79 3.27 2.63
N VAL A 261 21.55 3.67 2.90
CA VAL A 261 21.02 3.70 4.28
C VAL A 261 20.84 2.31 4.88
N LEU A 262 20.85 1.26 4.04
CA LEU A 262 20.73 -0.13 4.45
C LEU A 262 22.05 -0.75 4.89
N GLU A 263 23.18 -0.08 4.63
CA GLU A 263 24.50 -0.53 5.08
C GLU A 263 24.58 -0.39 6.60
N ASP A 264 24.84 -1.50 7.29
CA ASP A 264 24.93 -1.60 8.76
C ASP A 264 23.69 -1.06 9.52
N GLU A 265 22.49 -1.14 8.91
CA GLU A 265 21.23 -0.68 9.51
C GLU A 265 20.89 -1.46 10.79
N SER A 266 20.92 -0.78 11.94
CA SER A 266 20.39 -1.31 13.21
C SER A 266 18.87 -1.15 13.30
N ARG A 267 18.24 -1.79 14.31
CA ARG A 267 16.80 -1.62 14.58
C ARG A 267 16.40 -0.15 14.76
N GLY A 268 17.23 0.63 15.46
CA GLY A 268 17.01 2.06 15.67
C GLY A 268 17.06 2.86 14.37
N HIS A 269 18.06 2.59 13.52
CA HIS A 269 18.17 3.17 12.19
C HIS A 269 16.92 2.88 11.35
N TRP A 270 16.49 1.62 11.32
CA TRP A 270 15.27 1.19 10.64
C TRP A 270 14.05 1.99 11.13
N TYR A 271 13.81 2.07 12.45
CA TYR A 271 12.69 2.83 13.00
C TYR A 271 12.71 4.30 12.59
N VAL A 272 13.87 4.97 12.66
CA VAL A 272 13.97 6.37 12.26
C VAL A 272 13.67 6.54 10.78
N ARG A 273 14.20 5.66 9.92
CA ARG A 273 13.89 5.66 8.49
C ARG A 273 12.39 5.49 8.23
N GLN A 274 11.74 4.57 8.94
CA GLN A 274 10.29 4.36 8.84
C GLN A 274 9.49 5.61 9.21
N MET A 275 9.86 6.32 10.29
CA MET A 275 9.21 7.57 10.68
C MET A 275 9.39 8.68 9.64
N LEU A 276 10.61 8.86 9.13
CA LEU A 276 10.94 9.89 8.13
C LEU A 276 10.34 9.57 6.75
N GLY A 277 10.18 8.28 6.43
CA GLY A 277 9.61 7.75 5.20
C GLY A 277 8.08 7.67 5.18
N SER A 278 7.40 8.19 6.21
CA SER A 278 5.94 8.14 6.29
C SER A 278 5.35 9.43 6.86
N ALA A 279 4.04 9.62 6.63
CA ALA A 279 3.29 10.76 7.13
C ALA A 279 1.87 10.38 7.53
N ASN A 280 1.42 10.98 8.61
CA ASN A 280 0.08 10.82 9.16
C ASN A 280 -0.88 11.86 8.58
N PHE A 281 -2.17 11.57 8.70
CA PHE A 281 -3.21 12.57 8.51
C PHE A 281 -4.28 12.53 9.60
N GLU A 282 -4.75 13.72 9.97
CA GLU A 282 -5.76 13.91 11.01
C GLU A 282 -7.16 13.53 10.52
N GLY A 283 -8.00 13.08 11.45
CA GLY A 283 -9.38 12.76 11.17
C GLY A 283 -10.14 12.34 12.42
N GLY A 284 -11.45 12.15 12.27
CA GLY A 284 -12.26 11.51 13.30
C GLY A 284 -12.26 9.99 13.18
N ARG A 285 -12.95 9.30 14.10
CA ARG A 285 -13.05 7.83 14.13
C ARG A 285 -13.45 7.20 12.80
N LEU A 286 -14.38 7.83 12.06
CA LEU A 286 -14.80 7.33 10.75
C LEU A 286 -13.66 7.39 9.73
N MET A 287 -12.88 8.48 9.71
CA MET A 287 -11.72 8.62 8.82
C MET A 287 -10.72 7.48 9.11
N HIS A 288 -10.37 7.29 10.38
CA HIS A 288 -9.43 6.24 10.80
C HIS A 288 -9.91 4.85 10.37
N ILE A 289 -11.17 4.50 10.63
CA ILE A 289 -11.70 3.19 10.23
C ILE A 289 -11.74 3.04 8.70
N MET A 290 -12.20 4.06 7.98
CA MET A 290 -12.30 3.98 6.51
C MET A 290 -10.94 3.95 5.84
N SER A 291 -9.90 4.50 6.47
CA SER A 291 -8.53 4.42 5.98
C SER A 291 -7.79 3.16 6.41
N GLY A 292 -8.40 2.23 7.16
CA GLY A 292 -7.67 1.07 7.68
C GLY A 292 -6.75 1.39 8.87
N ASN A 293 -7.01 2.52 9.54
CA ASN A 293 -6.13 3.24 10.48
C ASN A 293 -4.80 3.74 9.87
N LEU A 294 -4.65 3.71 8.55
CA LEU A 294 -3.51 4.30 7.81
C LEU A 294 -3.44 5.84 7.85
N SER A 295 -4.39 6.48 8.55
CA SER A 295 -4.20 7.85 9.05
C SER A 295 -3.01 7.97 10.02
N PHE A 296 -2.61 6.84 10.61
CA PHE A 296 -1.46 6.64 11.48
C PHE A 296 -0.39 5.82 10.73
N GLN A 297 0.02 6.29 9.55
CA GLN A 297 0.98 5.64 8.69
C GLN A 297 2.35 5.45 9.38
N ILE A 298 2.78 6.42 10.19
CA ILE A 298 4.00 6.32 10.99
C ILE A 298 3.91 5.09 11.89
N GLU A 299 2.89 5.01 12.73
CA GLU A 299 2.66 3.88 13.65
C GLU A 299 2.52 2.55 12.89
N HIS A 300 1.86 2.57 11.73
CA HIS A 300 1.71 1.41 10.87
C HIS A 300 3.04 0.86 10.38
N HIS A 301 3.97 1.73 10.02
CA HIS A 301 5.31 1.32 9.56
C HIS A 301 6.24 0.92 10.70
N LEU A 302 6.07 1.49 11.90
CA LEU A 302 6.82 1.06 13.07
C LEU A 302 6.33 -0.31 13.58
N PHE A 303 5.01 -0.52 13.59
CA PHE A 303 4.37 -1.67 14.23
C PHE A 303 3.29 -2.33 13.35
N PRO A 304 3.63 -2.78 12.13
CA PRO A 304 2.63 -3.26 11.16
C PRO A 304 1.87 -4.49 11.67
N ASP A 305 2.42 -5.22 12.62
CA ASP A 305 1.87 -6.43 13.22
C ASP A 305 1.00 -6.21 14.46
N ILE A 306 0.79 -4.96 14.88
CA ILE A 306 -0.18 -4.61 15.94
C ILE A 306 -1.54 -4.31 15.31
N PRO A 307 -2.69 -4.76 15.89
CA PRO A 307 -4.02 -4.35 15.45
C PRO A 307 -4.15 -2.83 15.29
N ALA A 308 -4.42 -2.41 14.04
CA ALA A 308 -4.31 -1.01 13.64
C ALA A 308 -5.24 -0.05 14.41
N HIS A 309 -6.34 -0.54 14.97
CA HIS A 309 -7.22 0.25 15.83
C HIS A 309 -6.55 0.72 17.14
N ARG A 310 -5.36 0.21 17.49
CA ARG A 310 -4.53 0.66 18.61
C ARG A 310 -3.64 1.85 18.24
N TYR A 311 -3.39 2.13 16.97
CA TYR A 311 -2.46 3.19 16.56
C TYR A 311 -2.85 4.57 17.11
N ALA A 312 -4.14 4.87 17.23
CA ALA A 312 -4.61 6.11 17.83
C ALA A 312 -4.11 6.31 19.29
N ARG A 313 -4.01 5.24 20.09
CA ARG A 313 -3.48 5.32 21.47
C ARG A 313 -1.95 5.29 21.54
N ILE A 314 -1.30 4.69 20.54
CA ILE A 314 0.16 4.60 20.42
C ILE A 314 0.76 5.92 19.92
N SER A 315 0.06 6.61 19.03
CA SER A 315 0.55 7.81 18.35
C SER A 315 1.05 8.94 19.26
N PRO A 316 0.46 9.25 20.43
CA PRO A 316 0.99 10.28 21.31
C PRO A 316 2.35 9.90 21.92
N GLU A 317 2.60 8.60 22.16
CA GLU A 317 3.88 8.13 22.69
C GLU A 317 4.98 8.17 21.62
N VAL A 318 4.66 7.74 20.40
CA VAL A 318 5.57 7.87 19.24
C VAL A 318 5.92 9.34 19.00
N LYS A 319 4.92 10.22 19.01
CA LYS A 319 5.14 11.66 18.86
C LYS A 319 6.04 12.24 19.96
N ALA A 320 5.88 11.81 21.22
CA ALA A 320 6.74 12.23 22.32
C ALA A 320 8.20 11.79 22.14
N ILE A 321 8.43 10.58 21.60
CA ILE A 321 9.77 10.12 21.21
C ILE A 321 10.33 11.00 20.09
N CYS A 322 9.54 11.31 19.06
CA CYS A 322 9.98 12.21 17.99
C CYS A 322 10.40 13.58 18.55
N GLU A 323 9.59 14.19 19.41
CA GLU A 323 9.89 15.48 20.06
C GLU A 323 11.17 15.41 20.91
N LYS A 324 11.35 14.34 21.69
CA LYS A 324 12.54 14.12 22.53
C LYS A 324 13.85 14.08 21.73
N TYR A 325 13.83 13.47 20.54
CA TYR A 325 15.01 13.32 19.67
C TYR A 325 15.07 14.36 18.54
N GLY A 326 14.16 15.33 18.52
CA GLY A 326 14.10 16.38 17.49
C GLY A 326 13.66 15.88 16.11
N LEU A 327 13.09 14.68 16.01
CA LEU A 327 12.61 14.10 14.77
C LEU A 327 11.28 14.73 14.34
N PRO A 328 11.06 14.96 13.03
CA PRO A 328 9.77 15.42 12.55
C PRO A 328 8.71 14.33 12.71
N TYR A 329 7.56 14.72 13.27
CA TYR A 329 6.37 13.88 13.30
C TYR A 329 5.39 14.40 12.25
N ASN A 330 5.55 13.93 11.01
CA ASN A 330 4.87 14.46 9.83
C ASN A 330 3.36 14.19 9.88
N THR A 331 2.57 15.19 10.27
CA THR A 331 1.10 15.09 10.36
C THR A 331 0.42 16.33 9.78
N GLY A 332 -0.74 16.15 9.14
CA GLY A 332 -1.58 17.27 8.69
C GLY A 332 -3.01 16.83 8.39
N SER A 333 -3.88 17.75 7.98
CA SER A 333 -5.22 17.36 7.51
C SER A 333 -5.13 16.49 6.24
N PHE A 334 -6.13 15.63 6.01
CA PHE A 334 -6.20 14.80 4.80
C PHE A 334 -6.01 15.63 3.52
N MET A 335 -6.65 16.80 3.44
CA MET A 335 -6.54 17.69 2.27
C MET A 335 -5.15 18.32 2.15
N LYS A 336 -4.51 18.69 3.25
CA LYS A 336 -3.14 19.22 3.22
C LYS A 336 -2.17 18.16 2.67
N GLN A 337 -2.26 16.93 3.15
CA GLN A 337 -1.45 15.82 2.63
C GLN A 337 -1.73 15.57 1.15
N SER A 338 -3.00 15.55 0.75
CA SER A 338 -3.35 15.36 -0.67
C SER A 338 -2.78 16.45 -1.57
N VAL A 339 -2.86 17.72 -1.16
CA VAL A 339 -2.25 18.84 -1.91
C VAL A 339 -0.73 18.69 -1.98
N SER A 340 -0.07 18.29 -0.87
CA SER A 340 1.37 18.03 -0.81
C SER A 340 1.79 16.93 -1.81
N VAL A 341 1.06 15.82 -1.84
CA VAL A 341 1.24 14.73 -2.82
C VAL A 341 1.13 15.24 -4.26
N TRP A 342 0.05 15.94 -4.60
CA TRP A 342 -0.15 16.42 -5.97
C TRP A 342 0.92 17.44 -6.37
N LYS A 343 1.32 18.33 -5.47
CA LYS A 343 2.42 19.26 -5.70
C LYS A 343 3.72 18.51 -5.99
N ARG A 344 4.03 17.43 -5.26
CA ARG A 344 5.17 16.55 -5.57
C ARG A 344 5.04 15.91 -6.94
N ILE A 345 3.87 15.35 -7.30
CA ILE A 345 3.62 14.74 -8.62
C ILE A 345 3.87 15.74 -9.76
N PHE A 346 3.36 16.97 -9.64
CA PHE A 346 3.59 18.04 -10.61
C PHE A 346 5.06 18.52 -10.63
N LYS A 347 5.71 18.63 -9.47
CA LYS A 347 7.13 19.00 -9.41
C LYS A 347 8.00 17.94 -10.11
N MET A 348 7.71 16.66 -9.88
CA MET A 348 8.47 15.54 -10.43
C MET A 348 8.20 15.29 -11.92
N SER A 349 7.18 15.91 -12.51
CA SER A 349 6.90 15.78 -13.94
C SER A 349 7.89 16.53 -14.83
N LEU A 350 8.57 17.53 -14.27
CA LEU A 350 9.58 18.33 -14.96
C LEU A 350 11.00 17.89 -14.58
N PRO A 351 11.99 18.10 -15.47
CA PRO A 351 13.39 17.81 -15.14
C PRO A 351 13.86 18.66 -13.96
N GLY A 352 14.53 18.03 -13.01
CA GLY A 352 15.10 18.71 -11.84
C GLY A 352 16.26 19.64 -12.20
N LYS A 353 16.57 20.60 -11.32
CA LYS A 353 17.69 21.57 -11.50
C LYS A 353 19.08 20.92 -11.43
N ARG A 354 19.19 19.72 -10.86
CA ARG A 354 20.39 18.89 -10.93
C ARG A 354 20.25 17.96 -12.13
N GLY A 355 20.87 18.32 -13.25
CA GLY A 355 21.00 17.41 -14.38
C GLY A 355 21.60 16.09 -13.90
N GLY A 356 20.83 15.01 -14.00
CA GLY A 356 21.22 13.70 -13.49
C GLY A 356 22.52 13.24 -14.15
N LYS A 357 23.58 13.09 -13.34
CA LYS A 357 24.69 12.17 -13.64
C LYS A 357 24.39 10.78 -13.07
N GLY A 358 23.11 10.38 -13.11
CA GLY A 358 22.65 9.04 -12.81
C GLY A 358 22.76 8.18 -14.06
N LYS A 359 23.08 6.91 -13.89
CA LYS A 359 23.06 5.92 -14.95
C LYS A 359 21.61 5.50 -15.14
N GLY A 360 20.95 6.01 -16.19
CA GLY A 360 19.54 5.70 -16.47
C GLY A 360 19.26 4.24 -16.68
N LEU A 361 17.98 3.90 -16.92
CA LEU A 361 17.53 2.53 -17.19
C LEU A 361 18.36 1.78 -18.25
N MET A 362 18.98 2.52 -19.19
CA MET A 362 19.87 1.96 -20.22
C MET A 362 21.30 1.62 -19.74
N ALA A 363 21.73 2.11 -18.58
CA ALA A 363 23.09 1.94 -18.09
C ALA A 363 23.27 0.75 -17.13
N LYS A 364 22.18 0.03 -16.81
CA LYS A 364 22.22 -1.31 -16.17
C LYS A 364 22.39 -2.46 -17.20
N VAL A 365 22.53 -2.17 -18.50
CA VAL A 365 22.77 -3.19 -19.53
C VAL A 365 24.23 -3.67 -19.46
N ILE A 366 24.49 -4.75 -18.71
CA ILE A 366 25.61 -5.63 -19.01
C ILE A 366 25.13 -6.51 -20.18
N PRO A 367 25.75 -6.44 -21.37
CA PRO A 367 25.41 -7.36 -22.44
C PRO A 367 25.66 -8.78 -21.94
N LEU A 368 24.69 -9.68 -22.11
CA LEU A 368 24.94 -11.12 -22.02
C LEU A 368 26.02 -11.44 -23.05
N LYS A 369 27.28 -11.51 -22.63
CA LYS A 369 28.28 -12.25 -23.38
C LYS A 369 27.79 -13.69 -23.38
N SER A 370 27.46 -14.20 -24.56
CA SER A 370 27.29 -15.63 -24.77
C SER A 370 28.64 -16.30 -24.52
N GLU A 371 28.90 -16.73 -23.29
CA GLU A 371 29.96 -17.69 -23.04
C GLU A 371 29.44 -19.07 -23.44
N SER A 372 29.71 -19.43 -24.71
CA SER A 372 29.81 -20.81 -25.12
C SER A 372 30.97 -21.45 -24.35
N GLY A 373 30.67 -22.16 -23.27
CA GLY A 373 31.71 -22.75 -22.44
C GLY A 373 31.12 -23.62 -21.33
N SER A 374 30.72 -24.84 -21.69
CA SER A 374 30.47 -25.94 -20.76
C SER A 374 31.55 -25.99 -19.67
N THR A 375 31.15 -25.98 -18.40
CA THR A 375 31.63 -26.95 -17.41
C THR A 375 30.74 -26.94 -16.16
N SER A 376 30.28 -28.15 -15.83
CA SER A 376 29.55 -28.55 -14.64
C SER A 376 30.04 -27.90 -13.34
N ARG A 377 29.11 -27.40 -12.51
CA ARG A 377 29.25 -27.44 -11.06
C ARG A 377 27.96 -27.91 -10.40
N GLN A 378 28.12 -29.04 -9.73
CA GLN A 378 27.15 -29.71 -8.89
C GLN A 378 26.78 -28.82 -7.68
N ALA A 379 25.55 -28.98 -7.23
CA ALA A 379 25.00 -28.39 -6.02
C ALA A 379 25.74 -28.89 -4.75
N ALA A 380 25.90 -27.97 -3.81
CA ALA A 380 26.02 -28.24 -2.37
C ALA A 380 25.12 -27.23 -1.66
#